data_AF-A0A960YRN1-F1
#
_entry.id   AF-A0A960YRN1-F1
#
_cell.length_a   1.000
_cell.length_b   1.000
_cell.length_c   1.000
_cell.angle_alpha   90.00
_cell.angle_beta   90.00
_cell.angle_gamma   90.00
#
_symmetry.space_group_name_H-M   'P 1'
#
loop_
_entity.id
_entity.type
_entity.pdbx_description
1 polymer ?
#
loop_
_entity_poly.entity_id
_entity_poly.type
_entity_poly.pdbx_seq_one_letter_code
_entity_poly.pdbx_strand_id
1 'polypeptide(L)'
;MKEGKYTQNLRKAIRSWRILNDRTADFRKIVAILTEYDEKRGRVQHYQNPELHCLRKAVTQAVDQDLTVCLRERPGYIYEVVVRYANPQGYFVTHWIHEDGIQSERELFAQDNEHPVHQITCLSDLYQEAARALKWHDVDERLLEFLQECVSDENSKQHSQSA
;
A
#
# COMPACT_ATOMS: atom_id res chain seq x y z
N MET A 1 26.56 -17.61 12.99
CA MET A 1 26.84 -16.35 12.25
C MET A 1 25.76 -15.94 11.23
N LYS A 2 24.65 -16.69 11.04
CA LYS A 2 23.58 -16.31 10.08
C LYS A 2 22.51 -15.38 10.68
N GLU A 3 22.24 -15.45 11.98
CA GLU A 3 21.24 -14.60 12.66
C GLU A 3 21.54 -13.10 12.52
N GLY A 4 22.80 -12.67 12.72
CA GLY A 4 23.15 -11.25 12.67
C GLY A 4 22.93 -10.58 11.30
N LYS A 5 23.17 -11.29 10.20
CA LYS A 5 22.92 -10.76 8.84
C LYS A 5 21.44 -10.73 8.49
N TYR A 6 20.69 -11.76 8.92
CA TYR A 6 19.24 -11.84 8.71
C TYR A 6 18.52 -10.67 9.39
N THR A 7 18.84 -10.38 10.65
CA THR A 7 18.25 -9.26 11.39
C THR A 7 18.62 -7.90 10.78
N GLN A 8 19.81 -7.76 10.18
CA GLN A 8 20.25 -6.49 9.58
C GLN A 8 19.53 -6.20 8.25
N ASN A 9 19.37 -7.19 7.38
CA ASN A 9 18.62 -7.05 6.14
C ASN A 9 17.13 -6.76 6.42
N LEU A 10 16.57 -7.42 7.42
CA LEU A 10 15.21 -7.18 7.89
C LEU A 10 15.01 -5.74 8.38
N ARG A 11 15.94 -5.23 9.20
CA ARG A 11 15.93 -3.82 9.64
C ARG A 11 15.99 -2.86 8.46
N LYS A 12 16.78 -3.17 7.44
CA LYS A 12 16.89 -2.34 6.23
C LYS A 12 15.60 -2.37 5.41
N ALA A 13 14.99 -3.55 5.27
CA ALA A 13 13.71 -3.74 4.59
C ALA A 13 12.59 -2.92 5.23
N ILE A 14 12.41 -3.02 6.55
CA ILE A 14 11.40 -2.26 7.32
C ILE A 14 11.57 -0.75 7.15
N ARG A 15 12.81 -0.25 7.07
CA ARG A 15 13.08 1.18 6.87
C ARG A 15 12.58 1.73 5.54
N SER A 16 12.33 0.88 4.54
CA SER A 16 11.75 1.30 3.26
C SER A 16 10.22 1.43 3.31
N TRP A 17 9.59 0.91 4.36
CA TRP A 17 8.16 1.02 4.60
C TRP A 17 7.84 2.24 5.45
N ARG A 18 6.73 2.88 5.13
CA ARG A 18 6.09 3.90 5.95
C ARG A 18 4.74 3.39 6.42
N ILE A 19 4.31 3.84 7.58
CA ILE A 19 2.98 3.58 8.14
C ILE A 19 2.16 4.86 8.10
N LEU A 20 0.92 4.75 7.64
CA LEU A 20 -0.05 5.83 7.66
C LEU A 20 -0.54 6.00 9.12
N ASN A 21 -0.25 7.14 9.75
CA ASN A 21 -0.55 7.38 11.17
C ASN A 21 -1.90 8.10 11.37
N ASP A 22 -2.19 9.05 10.51
CA ASP A 22 -3.43 9.79 10.39
C ASP A 22 -3.90 9.72 8.93
N ARG A 23 -5.12 10.14 8.61
CA ARG A 23 -5.70 10.08 7.25
C ARG A 23 -6.04 8.67 6.72
N THR A 24 -6.15 7.64 7.57
CA THR A 24 -6.68 6.32 7.17
C THR A 24 -8.07 6.41 6.51
N ALA A 25 -8.90 7.36 6.93
CA ALA A 25 -10.19 7.64 6.29
C ALA A 25 -10.05 8.06 4.81
N ASP A 26 -9.04 8.85 4.46
CA ASP A 26 -8.81 9.26 3.06
C ASP A 26 -8.24 8.12 2.23
N PHE A 27 -7.36 7.29 2.80
CA PHE A 27 -6.95 6.04 2.17
C PHE A 27 -8.16 5.15 1.85
N ARG A 28 -9.10 4.98 2.80
CA ARG A 28 -10.34 4.22 2.57
C ARG A 28 -11.20 4.81 1.46
N LYS A 29 -11.27 6.14 1.33
CA LYS A 29 -11.99 6.81 0.22
C LYS A 29 -11.34 6.49 -1.14
N ILE A 30 -10.01 6.54 -1.24
CA ILE A 30 -9.29 6.17 -2.47
C ILE A 30 -9.63 4.72 -2.84
N VAL A 31 -9.53 3.78 -1.90
CA VAL A 31 -9.86 2.37 -2.15
C VAL A 31 -11.33 2.20 -2.53
N ALA A 32 -12.24 2.95 -1.90
CA ALA A 32 -13.67 2.91 -2.22
C ALA A 32 -13.95 3.32 -3.67
N ILE A 33 -13.39 4.44 -4.12
CA ILE A 33 -13.53 4.91 -5.49
C ILE A 33 -13.03 3.86 -6.49
N LEU A 34 -11.86 3.26 -6.23
CA LEU A 34 -11.28 2.25 -7.10
C LEU A 34 -12.14 0.99 -7.16
N THR A 35 -12.54 0.45 -6.01
CA THR A 35 -13.38 -0.75 -5.96
C THR A 35 -14.76 -0.54 -6.60
N GLU A 36 -15.38 0.63 -6.40
CA GLU A 36 -16.65 0.98 -7.04
C GLU A 36 -16.49 1.10 -8.56
N TYR A 37 -15.39 1.69 -9.02
CA TYR A 37 -15.09 1.79 -10.45
C TYR A 37 -14.91 0.40 -11.08
N ASP A 38 -14.17 -0.50 -10.44
CA ASP A 38 -13.95 -1.86 -10.95
C ASP A 38 -15.26 -2.64 -11.06
N GLU A 39 -16.17 -2.48 -10.09
CA GLU A 39 -17.50 -3.09 -10.10
C GLU A 39 -18.36 -2.55 -11.23
N LYS A 40 -18.45 -1.22 -11.37
CA LYS A 40 -19.23 -0.58 -12.44
C LYS A 40 -18.73 -0.94 -13.84
N ARG A 41 -17.43 -1.20 -13.98
CA ARG A 41 -16.80 -1.58 -15.26
C ARG A 41 -16.75 -3.08 -15.49
N GLY A 42 -17.25 -3.90 -14.55
CA GLY A 42 -17.17 -5.36 -14.64
C GLY A 42 -15.74 -5.92 -14.59
N ARG A 43 -14.75 -5.13 -14.19
CA ARG A 43 -13.33 -5.53 -14.17
C ARG A 43 -13.06 -6.65 -13.18
N VAL A 44 -13.85 -6.74 -12.12
CA VAL A 44 -13.76 -7.79 -11.09
C VAL A 44 -13.80 -9.21 -11.69
N GLN A 45 -14.56 -9.41 -12.78
CA GLN A 45 -14.68 -10.72 -13.45
C GLN A 45 -13.39 -11.17 -14.15
N HIS A 46 -12.48 -10.24 -14.41
CA HIS A 46 -11.22 -10.48 -15.12
C HIS A 46 -10.01 -10.51 -14.17
N TYR A 47 -10.24 -10.39 -12.86
CA TYR A 47 -9.16 -10.43 -11.89
C TYR A 47 -8.63 -11.85 -11.76
N GLN A 48 -7.30 -11.98 -11.84
CA GLN A 48 -6.62 -13.25 -11.54
C GLN A 48 -6.87 -13.71 -10.10
N ASN A 49 -7.08 -12.74 -9.19
CA ASN A 49 -7.43 -13.00 -7.80
C ASN A 49 -8.68 -12.18 -7.41
N PRO A 50 -9.89 -12.76 -7.53
CA PRO A 50 -11.13 -12.12 -7.12
C PRO A 50 -11.21 -11.84 -5.62
N GLU A 51 -10.51 -12.62 -4.78
CA GLU A 51 -10.51 -12.43 -3.33
C GLU A 51 -9.88 -11.10 -2.93
N LEU A 52 -8.89 -10.62 -3.69
CA LEU A 52 -8.27 -9.32 -3.47
C LEU A 52 -9.29 -8.17 -3.57
N HIS A 53 -10.27 -8.29 -4.47
CA HIS A 53 -11.36 -7.32 -4.58
C HIS A 53 -12.21 -7.31 -3.30
N CYS A 54 -12.61 -8.48 -2.81
CA CYS A 54 -13.36 -8.61 -1.57
C CYS A 54 -12.60 -8.03 -0.36
N LEU A 55 -11.29 -8.29 -0.27
CA LEU A 55 -10.43 -7.75 0.78
C LEU A 55 -10.34 -6.22 0.71
N ARG A 56 -10.17 -5.66 -0.50
CA ARG A 56 -10.20 -4.20 -0.69
C ARG A 56 -11.55 -3.62 -0.29
N LYS A 57 -12.68 -4.26 -0.62
CA LYS A 57 -14.00 -3.82 -0.13
C LYS A 57 -14.08 -3.84 1.39
N ALA A 58 -13.59 -4.89 2.04
CA ALA A 58 -13.55 -4.96 3.50
C ALA A 58 -12.76 -3.77 4.10
N VAL A 59 -11.64 -3.40 3.48
CA VAL A 59 -10.85 -2.21 3.88
C VAL A 59 -11.68 -0.92 3.80
N THR A 60 -12.55 -0.75 2.80
CA THR A 60 -13.40 0.46 2.69
C THR A 60 -14.39 0.60 3.85
N GLN A 61 -14.86 -0.53 4.40
CA GLN A 61 -15.87 -0.57 5.47
C GLN A 61 -15.25 -0.61 6.87
N ALA A 62 -13.93 -0.78 6.98
CA ALA A 62 -13.25 -0.88 8.26
C ALA A 62 -13.29 0.45 9.04
N VAL A 63 -13.27 0.35 10.38
CA VAL A 63 -13.04 1.51 11.26
C VAL A 63 -11.54 1.80 11.27
N ASP A 64 -11.15 3.08 11.38
CA ASP A 64 -9.76 3.50 11.25
C ASP A 64 -8.81 2.79 12.25
N GLN A 65 -9.28 2.53 13.47
CA GLN A 65 -8.50 1.85 14.52
C GLN A 65 -8.24 0.35 14.23
N ASP A 66 -9.05 -0.26 13.36
CA ASP A 66 -8.92 -1.68 13.01
C ASP A 66 -7.94 -1.88 11.84
N LEU A 67 -7.48 -0.78 11.22
CA LEU A 67 -6.60 -0.79 10.06
C LEU A 67 -5.18 -0.36 10.41
N THR A 68 -4.22 -1.03 9.79
CA THR A 68 -2.85 -0.57 9.68
C THR A 68 -2.46 -0.60 8.22
N VAL A 69 -2.06 0.57 7.69
CA VAL A 69 -1.71 0.73 6.28
C VAL A 69 -0.22 1.03 6.20
N CYS A 70 0.50 0.12 5.55
CA CYS A 70 1.92 0.24 5.28
C CYS A 70 2.11 0.52 3.78
N LEU A 71 2.92 1.52 3.47
CA LEU A 71 3.20 1.98 2.12
C LEU A 71 4.70 1.92 1.84
N ARG A 72 5.08 1.44 0.66
CA ARG A 72 6.45 1.49 0.16
C ARG A 72 6.46 2.05 -1.25
N GLU A 73 7.15 3.17 -1.43
CA GLU A 73 7.28 3.83 -2.72
C GLU A 73 8.17 3.03 -3.67
N ARG A 74 7.81 3.09 -4.95
CA ARG A 74 8.54 2.63 -6.12
C ARG A 74 8.68 3.77 -7.12
N PRO A 75 9.65 3.71 -8.04
CA PRO A 75 9.76 4.71 -9.10
C PRO A 75 8.46 4.85 -9.90
N GLY A 76 8.14 6.08 -10.32
CA GLY A 76 7.01 6.36 -11.20
C GLY A 76 5.64 6.37 -10.50
N TYR A 77 5.56 6.87 -9.27
CA TYR A 77 4.31 6.96 -8.50
C TYR A 77 3.62 5.62 -8.28
N ILE A 78 4.43 4.55 -8.24
CA ILE A 78 3.97 3.22 -7.92
C ILE A 78 4.20 2.99 -6.43
N TYR A 79 3.23 2.39 -5.75
CA TYR A 79 3.28 2.11 -4.33
C TYR A 79 2.93 0.65 -4.09
N GLU A 80 3.71 -0.01 -3.25
CA GLU A 80 3.26 -1.23 -2.61
C GLU A 80 2.45 -0.87 -1.39
N VAL A 81 1.28 -1.49 -1.29
CA VAL A 81 0.33 -1.25 -0.24
C VAL A 81 0.12 -2.56 0.50
N VAL A 82 0.47 -2.58 1.77
CA VAL A 82 0.16 -3.69 2.69
C VAL A 82 -0.85 -3.17 3.70
N VAL A 83 -1.98 -3.86 3.81
CA VAL A 83 -3.03 -3.53 4.76
C VAL A 83 -3.24 -4.69 5.69
N ARG A 84 -3.14 -4.41 6.99
CA ARG A 84 -3.59 -5.29 8.05
C ARG A 84 -4.94 -4.78 8.55
N TYR A 85 -5.90 -5.68 8.61
CA TYR A 85 -7.19 -5.46 9.26
C TYR A 85 -7.31 -6.42 10.45
N ALA A 86 -7.71 -5.91 11.61
CA ALA A 86 -8.00 -6.74 12.77
C ALA A 86 -9.10 -6.14 13.64
N ASN A 87 -10.09 -6.95 13.97
CA ASN A 87 -11.13 -6.64 14.93
C ASN A 87 -11.46 -7.91 15.77
N PRO A 88 -12.39 -7.86 16.73
CA PRO A 88 -12.76 -9.04 17.51
C PRO A 88 -13.31 -10.22 16.69
N GLN A 89 -13.80 -9.98 15.48
CA GLN A 89 -14.44 -10.97 14.61
C GLN A 89 -13.46 -11.64 13.64
N GLY A 90 -12.30 -11.05 13.38
CA GLY A 90 -11.37 -11.59 12.42
C GLY A 90 -10.12 -10.75 12.18
N TYR A 91 -9.25 -11.32 11.35
CA TYR A 91 -7.94 -10.77 11.04
C TYR A 91 -7.57 -11.13 9.60
N PHE A 92 -7.04 -10.17 8.84
CA PHE A 92 -6.34 -10.47 7.59
C PHE A 92 -5.20 -9.49 7.31
N VAL A 93 -4.24 -9.94 6.51
CA VAL A 93 -3.25 -9.09 5.85
C VAL A 93 -3.39 -9.29 4.36
N THR A 94 -3.36 -8.19 3.61
CA THR A 94 -3.43 -8.22 2.16
C THR A 94 -2.43 -7.23 1.58
N HIS A 95 -2.08 -7.43 0.32
CA HIS A 95 -1.08 -6.65 -0.37
C HIS A 95 -1.46 -6.44 -1.83
N TRP A 96 -1.14 -5.26 -2.35
CA TRP A 96 -1.22 -4.99 -3.77
C TRP A 96 -0.29 -3.86 -4.20
N ILE A 97 -0.11 -3.75 -5.52
CA ILE A 97 0.55 -2.62 -6.16
C ILE A 97 -0.50 -1.60 -6.58
N HIS A 98 -0.26 -0.32 -6.27
CA HIS A 98 -1.08 0.81 -6.67
C HIS A 98 -0.25 1.77 -7.52
N GLU A 99 -0.75 2.14 -8.69
CA GLU A 99 -0.18 3.20 -9.51
C GLU A 99 -1.00 4.47 -9.29
N ASP A 100 -0.34 5.54 -8.85
CA ASP A 100 -0.99 6.81 -8.56
C ASP A 100 -1.03 7.71 -9.81
N GLY A 101 -2.02 7.44 -10.66
CA GLY A 101 -2.25 8.22 -11.88
C GLY A 101 -2.60 9.68 -11.62
N ILE A 102 -3.13 10.03 -10.43
CA ILE A 102 -3.47 11.41 -10.09
C ILE A 102 -2.20 12.24 -9.95
N GLN A 103 -1.17 11.72 -9.27
CA GLN A 103 0.09 12.42 -9.16
C GLN A 103 0.77 12.60 -10.51
N SER A 104 0.76 11.57 -11.36
CA SER A 104 1.25 11.65 -12.74
C SER A 104 0.52 12.75 -13.55
N GLU A 105 -0.81 12.80 -13.46
CA GLU A 105 -1.61 13.80 -14.15
C GLU A 105 -1.39 15.22 -13.61
N ARG A 106 -1.19 15.39 -12.29
CA ARG A 106 -0.81 16.70 -11.72
C ARG A 106 0.48 17.24 -12.29
N GLU A 107 1.46 16.39 -12.57
CA GLU A 107 2.70 16.83 -13.21
C GLU A 107 2.47 17.32 -14.65
N LEU A 108 1.62 16.61 -15.40
CA LEU A 108 1.26 17.01 -16.76
C LEU A 108 0.56 18.38 -16.80
N PHE A 109 -0.26 18.66 -15.79
CA PHE A 109 -1.00 19.92 -15.66
C PHE A 109 -0.42 20.86 -14.60
N ALA A 110 0.89 20.79 -14.33
CA ALA A 110 1.52 21.56 -13.27
C ALA A 110 1.44 23.10 -13.46
N GLN A 111 1.21 23.56 -14.69
CA GLN A 111 1.05 24.99 -15.01
C GLN A 111 -0.41 25.46 -15.00
N ASP A 112 -1.37 24.54 -14.95
CA ASP A 112 -2.80 24.82 -14.90
C ASP A 112 -3.34 24.58 -13.49
N ASN A 113 -3.26 25.62 -12.65
CA ASN A 113 -3.70 25.54 -11.25
C ASN A 113 -5.22 25.36 -11.09
N GLU A 114 -6.01 25.58 -12.15
CA GLU A 114 -7.47 25.39 -12.11
C GLU A 114 -7.86 23.96 -12.52
N HIS A 115 -6.91 23.16 -13.00
CA HIS A 115 -7.18 21.78 -13.38
C HIS A 115 -7.72 20.96 -12.18
N PRO A 116 -8.85 20.24 -12.30
CA PRO A 116 -9.50 19.56 -11.17
C PRO A 116 -8.62 18.54 -10.45
N VAL A 117 -7.63 17.97 -11.14
CA VAL A 117 -6.69 16.98 -10.59
C VAL A 117 -5.96 17.47 -9.32
N HIS A 118 -5.72 18.78 -9.20
CA HIS A 118 -5.07 19.38 -8.05
C HIS A 118 -5.94 19.39 -6.78
N GLN A 119 -7.23 19.10 -6.91
CA GLN A 119 -8.18 19.06 -5.79
C GLN A 119 -8.43 17.63 -5.27
N ILE A 120 -7.91 16.61 -5.94
CA ILE A 120 -8.19 15.21 -5.62
C ILE A 120 -7.06 14.66 -4.76
N THR A 121 -7.31 14.35 -3.49
CA THR A 121 -6.32 13.66 -2.64
C THR A 121 -5.94 12.30 -3.23
N CYS A 122 -4.63 12.05 -3.36
CA CYS A 122 -4.09 10.81 -3.92
C CYS A 122 -3.16 10.06 -2.94
N LEU A 123 -2.66 8.90 -3.34
CA LEU A 123 -1.80 8.08 -2.46
C LEU A 123 -0.44 8.74 -2.23
N SER A 124 0.07 9.49 -3.20
CA SER A 124 1.31 10.27 -3.07
C SER A 124 1.19 11.33 -1.99
N ASP A 125 0.05 12.03 -1.90
CA ASP A 125 -0.23 12.97 -0.80
C ASP A 125 -0.16 12.26 0.55
N LEU A 126 -0.84 11.11 0.67
CA LEU A 126 -0.85 10.33 1.90
C LEU A 126 0.56 9.82 2.27
N TYR A 127 1.35 9.39 1.29
CA TYR A 127 2.71 8.91 1.51
C TYR A 127 3.67 10.02 1.96
N GLN A 128 3.53 11.22 1.40
CA GLN A 128 4.42 12.35 1.69
C GLN A 128 4.04 13.09 2.97
N GLU A 129 2.75 13.30 3.22
CA GLU A 129 2.25 14.17 4.29
C GLU A 129 1.90 13.41 5.57
N ALA A 130 1.41 12.17 5.43
CA ALA A 130 0.79 11.40 6.52
C ALA A 130 1.46 10.03 6.76
N ALA A 131 2.47 9.66 5.99
CA ALA A 131 3.19 8.41 6.23
C ALA A 131 4.51 8.68 6.95
N ARG A 132 4.68 8.08 8.12
CA ARG A 132 5.94 8.13 8.88
C ARG A 132 6.73 6.84 8.69
N ALA A 133 8.04 6.90 8.92
CA ALA A 133 8.87 5.69 8.91
C ALA A 133 8.30 4.62 9.86
N LEU A 134 8.19 3.39 9.34
CA LEU A 134 7.72 2.23 10.11
C LEU A 134 8.76 1.87 11.19
N LYS A 135 8.30 1.65 12.41
CA LYS A 135 9.11 1.20 13.55
C LYS A 135 8.71 -0.21 13.94
N TRP A 136 9.65 -0.92 14.56
CA TRP A 136 9.48 -2.31 14.97
C TRP A 136 8.27 -2.56 15.88
N HIS A 137 7.94 -1.62 16.76
CA HIS A 137 6.79 -1.73 17.66
C HIS A 137 5.45 -1.38 17.01
N ASP A 138 5.44 -0.94 15.74
CA ASP A 138 4.22 -0.60 15.01
C ASP A 138 3.53 -1.81 14.38
N VAL A 139 4.23 -2.95 14.33
CA VAL A 139 3.76 -4.14 13.62
C VAL A 139 3.73 -5.34 14.55
N ASP A 140 2.70 -6.17 14.38
CA ASP A 140 2.67 -7.51 14.96
C ASP A 140 3.50 -8.49 14.12
N GLU A 141 3.70 -9.70 14.65
CA GLU A 141 4.54 -10.73 14.01
C GLU A 141 4.04 -11.11 12.60
N ARG A 142 2.72 -11.20 12.40
CA ARG A 142 2.12 -11.56 11.12
C ARG A 142 2.29 -10.48 10.06
N LEU A 143 2.07 -9.22 10.42
CA LEU A 143 2.34 -8.10 9.52
C LEU A 143 3.83 -8.02 9.18
N LEU A 144 4.70 -8.29 10.15
CA LEU A 144 6.14 -8.32 9.94
C LEU A 144 6.55 -9.43 8.95
N GLU A 145 6.02 -10.65 9.08
CA GLU A 145 6.24 -11.75 8.13
C GLU A 145 5.82 -11.34 6.70
N PHE A 146 4.65 -10.72 6.56
CA PHE A 146 4.15 -10.32 5.25
C PHE A 146 5.04 -9.26 4.59
N LEU A 147 5.49 -8.25 5.36
CA LEU A 147 6.39 -7.21 4.86
C LEU A 147 7.75 -7.79 4.43
N GLN A 148 8.18 -8.92 5.03
CA GLN A 148 9.40 -9.62 4.64
C GLN A 148 9.29 -10.32 3.31
N GLU A 149 8.17 -11.00 3.08
CA GLU A 149 7.89 -11.69 1.82
C GLU A 149 7.93 -10.69 0.65
N CYS A 150 7.26 -9.54 0.79
CA CYS A 150 7.26 -8.48 -0.22
C CYS A 150 8.67 -7.97 -0.58
N VAL A 151 9.61 -7.98 0.36
CA VAL A 151 11.00 -7.55 0.10
C VAL A 151 11.83 -8.68 -0.50
N SER A 152 11.57 -9.93 -0.10
CA SER A 152 12.33 -11.10 -0.54
C SER A 152 12.10 -11.42 -2.02
N ASP A 153 10.87 -11.21 -2.50
CA ASP A 153 10.48 -11.38 -3.90
C ASP A 153 11.23 -10.46 -4.88
N GLU A 154 11.82 -9.37 -4.40
CA GLU A 154 12.62 -8.47 -5.24
C GLU A 154 14.03 -8.96 -5.45
N ASN A 155 14.65 -9.44 -4.37
CA ASN A 155 16.04 -9.90 -4.41
C ASN A 155 16.18 -11.12 -5.33
N SER A 156 15.16 -11.99 -5.36
CA SER A 156 15.10 -13.13 -6.26
C SER A 156 14.97 -12.70 -7.72
N LYS A 157 14.11 -11.70 -8.04
CA LYS A 157 13.91 -11.21 -9.42
C LYS A 157 15.12 -10.44 -9.96
N GLN A 158 15.81 -9.66 -9.14
CA GLN A 158 17.02 -8.93 -9.56
C GLN A 158 18.19 -9.87 -9.91
N HIS A 159 18.30 -11.02 -9.23
CA HIS A 159 19.34 -12.02 -9.54
C HIS A 159 19.05 -12.80 -10.83
N SER A 160 17.79 -12.91 -11.24
CA SER A 160 17.41 -13.58 -12.50
C SER A 160 17.53 -12.71 -13.75
N GLN A 161 17.64 -11.39 -13.61
CA GLN A 161 17.80 -10.45 -14.74
C GLN A 161 19.26 -10.05 -15.03
N SER A 162 20.20 -10.57 -14.22
CA SER A 162 21.64 -10.27 -14.31
C SER A 162 22.49 -11.46 -14.78
N ALA A 163 21.84 -12.54 -15.24
CA ALA A 163 22.45 -13.77 -15.74
C ALA A 163 22.05 -14.00 -17.20
#